data_AF-A0A2U1PE29-F1
#
_entry.id   AF-A0A2U1PE29-F1
#
_cell.length_a   1.000
_cell.length_b   1.000
_cell.length_c   1.000
_cell.angle_alpha   90.00
_cell.angle_beta   90.00
_cell.angle_gamma   90.00
#
_symmetry.space_group_name_H-M   'P 1'
#
loop_
_entity.id
_entity.type
_entity.pdbx_description
1 polymer ?
#
loop_
_entity_poly.entity_id
_entity_poly.type
_entity_poly.pdbx_seq_one_letter_code
_entity_poly.pdbx_strand_id
1 'polypeptide(L)'
;MVNQLLGISSEKEVGEIAQLFSDFVDGCLSVPVSLPGFAYHTAMNARKNIIGKINKIIADTRHGDTSGGGLVRRLVEEGSLQDDAIADFIINLLFAGNETTAKTMLFAIYFLTSSPEAADQLLEEHRNIRNKRLNSEGEVDMITWEDYKSMSFTQNVIDETLRLGGIAIWLMREAKEDVEYQDYVIPKGSFVVPFLSAVHQDESFYEEAVIFNPCRWVDPKNQDKRNWRNSPYYSPFGGGARLCPGAELARLQIALFLHYFVDSS
;
A
#
# COMPACT_ATOMS: atom_id res chain seq x y z
N MET A 1 -1.48 -10.34 -2.11
CA MET A 1 -2.82 -9.94 -1.63
C MET A 1 -3.89 -11.00 -1.83
N VAL A 2 -4.08 -11.57 -3.04
CA VAL A 2 -5.15 -12.56 -3.33
C VAL A 2 -5.19 -13.72 -2.33
N ASN A 3 -4.06 -14.39 -2.08
CA ASN A 3 -3.98 -15.47 -1.09
C ASN A 3 -4.35 -15.01 0.33
N GLN A 4 -3.80 -13.88 0.79
CA GLN A 4 -4.05 -13.35 2.13
C GLN A 4 -5.53 -13.00 2.37
N LEU A 5 -6.25 -12.56 1.34
CA LEU A 5 -7.65 -12.15 1.46
C LEU A 5 -8.62 -13.29 1.18
N LEU A 6 -8.37 -14.07 0.12
CA LEU A 6 -9.30 -15.08 -0.40
C LEU A 6 -8.89 -16.54 -0.11
N GLY A 7 -7.66 -16.77 0.38
CA GLY A 7 -7.12 -18.13 0.57
C GLY A 7 -6.73 -18.85 -0.73
N ILE A 8 -6.80 -18.15 -1.86
CA ILE A 8 -6.51 -18.70 -3.19
C ILE A 8 -4.99 -18.68 -3.43
N SER A 9 -4.42 -19.85 -3.73
CA SER A 9 -2.98 -20.02 -3.98
C SER A 9 -2.64 -20.57 -5.38
N SER A 10 -3.63 -21.05 -6.14
CA SER A 10 -3.45 -21.54 -7.51
C SER A 10 -3.07 -20.38 -8.44
N GLU A 11 -1.96 -20.50 -9.16
CA GLU A 11 -1.50 -19.46 -10.12
C GLU A 11 -2.58 -19.08 -11.12
N LYS A 12 -3.34 -20.07 -11.62
CA LYS A 12 -4.43 -19.85 -12.57
C LYS A 12 -5.52 -18.97 -11.97
N GLU A 13 -5.93 -19.24 -10.73
CA GLU A 13 -6.99 -18.49 -10.06
C GLU A 13 -6.49 -17.11 -9.60
N VAL A 14 -5.24 -17.02 -9.16
CA VAL A 14 -4.60 -15.74 -8.85
C VAL A 14 -4.54 -14.85 -10.09
N GLY A 15 -4.14 -15.40 -11.25
CA GLY A 15 -4.11 -14.68 -12.52
C GLY A 15 -5.50 -14.23 -12.98
N GLU A 16 -6.52 -15.07 -12.82
CA GLU A 16 -7.90 -14.70 -13.13
C GLU A 16 -8.40 -13.54 -12.25
N ILE A 17 -8.17 -13.62 -10.92
CA ILE A 17 -8.54 -12.53 -9.99
C ILE A 17 -7.77 -11.25 -10.32
N ALA A 18 -6.48 -11.35 -10.66
CA ALA A 18 -5.66 -10.20 -11.02
C ALA A 18 -6.18 -9.50 -12.28
N GLN A 19 -6.58 -10.25 -13.31
CA GLN A 19 -7.15 -9.67 -14.53
C GLN A 19 -8.50 -8.98 -14.25
N LEU A 20 -9.41 -9.67 -13.56
CA LEU A 20 -10.71 -9.07 -13.17
C LEU A 20 -10.50 -7.80 -12.35
N PHE A 21 -9.51 -7.80 -11.48
CA PHE A 21 -9.22 -6.68 -10.63
C PHE A 21 -8.61 -5.50 -11.42
N SER A 22 -7.74 -5.75 -12.39
CA SER A 22 -7.25 -4.72 -13.34
C SER A 22 -8.42 -4.06 -14.07
N ASP A 23 -9.33 -4.86 -14.63
CA ASP A 23 -10.52 -4.38 -15.32
C ASP A 23 -11.43 -3.54 -14.40
N PHE A 24 -11.51 -3.91 -13.12
CA PHE A 24 -12.26 -3.16 -12.10
C PHE A 24 -11.61 -1.79 -11.80
N VAL A 25 -10.29 -1.76 -11.62
CA VAL A 25 -9.52 -0.54 -11.31
C VAL A 25 -9.63 0.48 -12.43
N ASP A 26 -9.57 0.05 -13.69
CA ASP A 26 -9.70 0.92 -14.86
C ASP A 26 -11.04 1.69 -14.90
N GLY A 27 -12.09 1.12 -14.28
CA GLY A 27 -13.38 1.79 -14.14
C GLY A 27 -13.43 2.89 -13.10
N CYS A 28 -12.59 2.84 -12.05
CA CYS A 28 -12.69 3.72 -10.88
C CYS A 28 -12.46 5.20 -11.19
N LEU A 29 -11.64 5.50 -12.21
CA LEU A 29 -11.36 6.88 -12.66
C LEU A 29 -11.99 7.19 -14.02
N SER A 30 -12.83 6.30 -14.54
CA SER A 30 -13.50 6.47 -15.82
C SER A 30 -14.82 7.24 -15.70
N VAL A 31 -15.33 7.74 -16.82
CA VAL A 31 -16.68 8.31 -16.88
C VAL A 31 -17.70 7.20 -16.61
N PRO A 32 -18.68 7.39 -15.70
CA PRO A 32 -19.60 6.33 -15.27
C PRO A 32 -20.69 6.01 -16.31
N VAL A 33 -20.27 5.56 -17.49
CA VAL A 33 -21.15 5.17 -18.61
C VAL A 33 -21.22 3.65 -18.68
N SER A 34 -22.39 3.09 -18.38
CA SER A 34 -22.62 1.65 -18.39
C SER A 34 -23.06 1.12 -19.77
N LEU A 35 -22.26 1.37 -20.80
CA LEU A 35 -22.48 0.85 -22.16
C LEU A 35 -21.29 -0.01 -22.62
N PRO A 36 -21.51 -1.07 -23.43
CA PRO A 36 -20.43 -1.89 -23.98
C PRO A 36 -19.37 -1.02 -24.69
N GLY A 37 -18.09 -1.28 -24.40
CA GLY A 37 -16.95 -0.50 -24.91
C GLY A 37 -16.44 0.59 -23.96
N PHE A 38 -17.19 0.95 -22.92
CA PHE A 38 -16.72 1.87 -21.88
C PHE A 38 -16.03 1.13 -20.73
N ALA A 39 -14.95 1.69 -20.19
CA ALA A 39 -14.20 1.13 -19.06
C ALA A 39 -15.11 0.87 -17.84
N TYR A 40 -16.03 1.79 -17.51
CA TYR A 40 -16.99 1.61 -16.43
C TYR A 40 -17.87 0.36 -16.61
N HIS A 41 -18.36 0.09 -17.82
CA HIS A 41 -19.14 -1.12 -18.09
C HIS A 41 -18.32 -2.39 -17.87
N THR A 42 -17.07 -2.43 -18.36
CA THR A 42 -16.16 -3.55 -18.14
C THR A 42 -15.89 -3.75 -16.64
N ALA A 43 -15.60 -2.67 -15.91
CA ALA A 43 -15.34 -2.70 -14.48
C ALA A 43 -16.54 -3.20 -13.66
N MET A 44 -17.76 -2.82 -14.03
CA MET A 44 -18.98 -3.30 -13.34
C MET A 44 -19.20 -4.80 -13.56
N ASN A 45 -18.88 -5.33 -14.75
CA ASN A 45 -18.90 -6.77 -15.00
C ASN A 45 -17.81 -7.50 -14.22
N ALA A 46 -16.60 -6.92 -14.16
CA ALA A 46 -15.50 -7.47 -13.40
C ALA A 46 -15.82 -7.50 -11.89
N ARG A 47 -16.38 -6.42 -11.34
CA ARG A 47 -16.89 -6.37 -9.96
C ARG A 47 -17.90 -7.47 -9.68
N LYS A 48 -18.87 -7.69 -10.59
CA LYS A 48 -19.87 -8.76 -10.46
C LYS A 48 -19.20 -10.14 -10.37
N ASN A 49 -18.19 -10.40 -11.20
CA ASN A 49 -17.47 -11.67 -11.19
C ASN A 49 -16.64 -11.86 -9.91
N ILE A 50 -15.94 -10.81 -9.45
CA ILE A 50 -15.18 -10.83 -8.19
C ILE A 50 -16.11 -11.12 -7.01
N ILE A 51 -17.23 -10.39 -6.90
CA ILE A 51 -18.23 -10.61 -5.84
C ILE A 51 -18.81 -12.01 -5.91
N GLY A 52 -19.11 -12.53 -7.10
CA GLY A 52 -19.59 -13.90 -7.27
C GLY A 52 -18.62 -14.94 -6.71
N LYS A 53 -17.32 -14.76 -6.93
CA LYS A 53 -16.28 -15.63 -6.36
C LYS A 53 -16.16 -15.49 -4.84
N ILE A 54 -16.21 -14.27 -4.31
CA ILE A 54 -16.16 -14.03 -2.85
C ILE A 54 -17.38 -14.66 -2.17
N ASN A 55 -18.58 -14.47 -2.71
CA ASN A 55 -19.81 -15.04 -2.17
C ASN A 55 -19.79 -16.57 -2.17
N LYS A 56 -19.15 -17.18 -3.18
CA LYS A 56 -18.93 -18.63 -3.18
C LYS A 56 -18.06 -19.06 -1.99
N ILE A 57 -16.93 -18.39 -1.75
CA ILE A 57 -16.06 -18.67 -0.60
C ILE A 57 -16.81 -18.50 0.73
N ILE A 58 -17.63 -17.46 0.85
CA ILE A 58 -18.47 -17.22 2.03
C ILE A 58 -19.46 -18.38 2.24
N ALA A 59 -20.18 -18.78 1.18
CA ALA A 59 -21.15 -19.86 1.25
C ALA A 59 -20.50 -21.21 1.61
N ASP A 60 -19.37 -21.53 0.98
CA ASP A 60 -18.59 -22.75 1.26
C ASP A 60 -18.15 -22.77 2.74
N THR A 61 -17.63 -21.64 3.24
CA THR A 61 -17.24 -21.48 4.65
C THR A 61 -18.42 -21.70 5.60
N ARG A 62 -19.59 -21.11 5.31
CA ARG A 62 -20.81 -21.27 6.14
C ARG A 62 -21.36 -22.70 6.13
N HIS A 63 -21.14 -23.45 5.05
CA HIS A 63 -21.52 -24.86 4.96
C HIS A 63 -20.53 -25.82 5.64
N GLY A 64 -19.50 -25.29 6.31
CA GLY A 64 -18.52 -26.09 7.05
C GLY A 64 -17.36 -26.57 6.18
N ASP A 65 -17.20 -26.04 4.96
CA ASP A 65 -15.97 -26.25 4.22
C ASP A 65 -14.83 -25.51 4.94
N THR A 66 -13.80 -26.27 5.27
CA THR A 66 -12.59 -25.77 5.93
C THR A 66 -11.39 -25.77 4.98
N SER A 67 -11.61 -26.11 3.71
CA SER A 67 -10.62 -25.99 2.66
C SER A 67 -10.44 -24.52 2.27
N GLY A 68 -9.22 -24.01 2.35
CA GLY A 68 -8.89 -22.60 2.10
C GLY A 68 -8.77 -21.74 3.37
N GLY A 69 -8.09 -20.61 3.20
CA GLY A 69 -7.79 -19.65 4.27
C GLY A 69 -8.17 -18.22 3.91
N GLY A 70 -7.43 -17.25 4.44
CA GLY A 70 -7.58 -15.84 4.12
C GLY A 70 -8.56 -15.07 5.03
N LEU A 71 -8.62 -13.76 4.82
CA LEU A 71 -9.42 -12.84 5.63
C LEU A 71 -10.93 -13.06 5.47
N VAL A 72 -11.42 -13.42 4.26
CA VAL A 72 -12.86 -13.70 4.03
C VAL A 72 -13.38 -14.69 5.08
N ARG A 73 -12.66 -15.80 5.24
CA ARG A 73 -13.04 -16.86 6.19
C ARG A 73 -13.09 -16.36 7.62
N ARG A 74 -12.09 -15.61 8.07
CA ARG A 74 -12.06 -15.05 9.43
C ARG A 74 -13.25 -14.14 9.70
N LEU A 75 -13.63 -13.31 8.72
CA LEU A 75 -14.80 -12.42 8.85
C LEU A 75 -16.12 -13.20 8.90
N VAL A 76 -16.22 -14.31 8.16
CA VAL A 76 -17.39 -15.20 8.22
C VAL A 76 -17.48 -15.89 9.58
N GLU A 77 -16.36 -16.40 10.10
CA GLU A 77 -16.27 -17.06 11.41
C GLU A 77 -16.55 -16.11 12.58
N GLU A 78 -16.13 -14.85 12.47
CA GLU A 78 -16.45 -13.81 13.46
C GLU A 78 -17.96 -13.51 13.51
N GLY A 79 -18.65 -13.61 12.37
CA GLY A 79 -20.11 -13.49 12.28
C GLY A 79 -20.67 -12.09 12.56
N SER A 80 -19.81 -11.07 12.64
CA SER A 80 -20.18 -9.68 12.94
C SER A 80 -20.67 -8.89 11.73
N LEU A 81 -20.42 -9.40 10.51
CA LEU A 81 -20.76 -8.74 9.25
C LEU A 81 -21.71 -9.60 8.40
N GLN A 82 -22.56 -8.92 7.64
CA GLN A 82 -23.38 -9.53 6.59
C GLN A 82 -22.52 -9.89 5.37
N ASP A 83 -22.95 -10.87 4.58
CA ASP A 83 -22.16 -11.41 3.46
C ASP A 83 -21.83 -10.34 2.40
N ASP A 84 -22.75 -9.42 2.12
CA ASP A 84 -22.55 -8.29 1.22
C ASP A 84 -21.47 -7.32 1.74
N ALA A 85 -21.51 -7.00 3.04
CA ALA A 85 -20.50 -6.18 3.69
C ALA A 85 -19.12 -6.84 3.69
N ILE A 86 -19.05 -8.17 3.87
CA ILE A 86 -17.79 -8.93 3.75
C ILE A 86 -17.26 -8.83 2.32
N ALA A 87 -18.11 -9.07 1.32
CA ALA A 87 -17.69 -9.02 -0.09
C ALA A 87 -17.18 -7.63 -0.49
N ASP A 88 -17.90 -6.57 -0.11
CA ASP A 88 -17.50 -5.19 -0.37
C ASP A 88 -16.23 -4.79 0.39
N PHE A 89 -16.05 -5.27 1.62
CA PHE A 89 -14.82 -5.02 2.37
C PHE A 89 -13.61 -5.69 1.71
N ILE A 90 -13.76 -6.93 1.25
CA ILE A 90 -12.68 -7.71 0.65
C ILE A 90 -12.25 -7.15 -0.70
N ILE A 91 -13.19 -6.74 -1.57
CA ILE A 91 -12.84 -6.09 -2.84
C ILE A 91 -12.15 -4.74 -2.60
N ASN A 92 -12.55 -3.98 -1.59
CA ASN A 92 -11.88 -2.73 -1.22
C ASN A 92 -10.45 -2.97 -0.69
N LEU A 93 -10.21 -4.06 0.05
CA LEU A 93 -8.86 -4.41 0.51
C LEU A 93 -7.96 -4.92 -0.62
N LEU A 94 -8.52 -5.64 -1.60
CA LEU A 94 -7.81 -5.97 -2.85
C LEU A 94 -7.39 -4.68 -3.56
N PHE A 95 -8.31 -3.69 -3.64
CA PHE A 95 -8.04 -2.35 -4.18
C PHE A 95 -6.85 -1.68 -3.50
N ALA A 96 -7.01 -1.49 -2.19
CA ALA A 96 -6.06 -0.74 -1.39
C ALA A 96 -4.68 -1.41 -1.32
N GLY A 97 -4.62 -2.73 -1.17
CA GLY A 97 -3.34 -3.42 -0.91
C GLY A 97 -2.50 -3.72 -2.16
N ASN A 98 -3.10 -3.71 -3.35
CA ASN A 98 -2.38 -4.05 -4.59
C ASN A 98 -1.76 -2.81 -5.24
N GLU A 99 -2.59 -1.83 -5.59
CA GLU A 99 -2.18 -0.68 -6.41
C GLU A 99 -1.13 0.19 -5.72
N THR A 100 -1.31 0.50 -4.43
CA THR A 100 -0.42 1.41 -3.72
C THR A 100 0.95 0.78 -3.46
N THR A 101 0.96 -0.47 -3.02
CA THR A 101 2.17 -1.19 -2.64
C THR A 101 3.02 -1.48 -3.88
N ALA A 102 2.42 -1.96 -4.97
CA ALA A 102 3.13 -2.23 -6.22
C ALA A 102 3.74 -0.96 -6.83
N LYS A 103 3.01 0.17 -6.83
CA LYS A 103 3.56 1.46 -7.29
C LYS A 103 4.71 1.95 -6.40
N THR A 104 4.62 1.74 -5.09
CA THR A 104 5.72 2.10 -4.18
C THR A 104 6.97 1.26 -4.46
N MET A 105 6.82 -0.06 -4.67
CA MET A 105 7.95 -0.93 -5.06
C MET A 105 8.58 -0.51 -6.38
N LEU A 106 7.76 -0.19 -7.40
CA LEU A 106 8.22 0.31 -8.68
C LEU A 106 9.03 1.60 -8.53
N PHE A 107 8.50 2.59 -7.79
CA PHE A 107 9.20 3.85 -7.56
C PHE A 107 10.46 3.69 -6.72
N ALA A 108 10.47 2.79 -5.74
CA ALA A 108 11.69 2.47 -4.99
C ALA A 108 12.79 2.00 -5.94
N ILE A 109 12.50 1.04 -6.83
CA ILE A 109 13.46 0.58 -7.84
C ILE A 109 13.89 1.73 -8.75
N TYR A 110 12.93 2.47 -9.29
CA TYR A 110 13.22 3.60 -10.18
C TYR A 110 14.17 4.61 -9.53
N PHE A 111 13.89 5.02 -8.30
CA PHE A 111 14.74 5.97 -7.58
C PHE A 111 16.12 5.40 -7.23
N LEU A 112 16.20 4.13 -6.84
CA LEU A 112 17.47 3.46 -6.55
C LEU A 112 18.37 3.37 -7.80
N THR A 113 17.81 3.19 -9.00
CA THR A 113 18.62 3.20 -10.24
C THR A 113 19.28 4.56 -10.52
N SER A 114 18.74 5.63 -9.96
CA SER A 114 19.29 6.99 -10.08
C SER A 114 20.14 7.42 -8.87
N SER A 115 20.32 6.54 -7.88
CA SER A 115 21.11 6.80 -6.66
C SER A 115 21.99 5.59 -6.32
N PRO A 116 23.15 5.42 -6.99
CA PRO A 116 24.04 4.29 -6.76
C PRO A 116 24.49 4.16 -5.31
N GLU A 117 24.76 5.27 -4.63
CA GLU A 117 25.16 5.29 -3.21
C GLU A 117 24.08 4.68 -2.31
N ALA A 118 22.81 5.01 -2.54
CA ALA A 118 21.70 4.43 -1.79
C ALA A 118 21.50 2.96 -2.15
N ALA A 119 21.68 2.57 -3.42
CA ALA A 119 21.59 1.17 -3.83
C ALA A 119 22.69 0.32 -3.16
N ASP A 120 23.93 0.81 -3.12
CA ASP A 120 25.06 0.12 -2.46
C ASP A 120 24.84 -0.03 -0.96
N GLN A 121 24.34 1.02 -0.29
CA GLN A 121 24.05 0.96 1.15
C GLN A 121 22.88 0.00 1.47
N LEU A 122 21.85 -0.04 0.62
CA LEU A 122 20.74 -1.00 0.75
C LEU A 122 21.23 -2.45 0.55
N LEU A 123 22.07 -2.66 -0.46
CA LEU A 123 22.67 -3.96 -0.74
C LEU A 123 23.56 -4.44 0.42
N GLU A 124 24.36 -3.54 1.00
CA GLU A 124 25.19 -3.85 2.16
C GLU A 124 24.35 -4.20 3.40
N GLU A 125 23.25 -3.48 3.68
CA GLU A 125 22.32 -3.81 4.76
C GLU A 125 21.78 -5.25 4.61
N HIS A 126 21.31 -5.60 3.41
CA HIS A 126 20.71 -6.92 3.17
C HIS A 126 21.72 -8.06 3.07
N ARG A 127 22.93 -7.83 2.55
CA ARG A 127 24.04 -8.79 2.62
C ARG A 127 24.40 -9.14 4.06
N ASN A 128 24.43 -8.15 4.94
CA ASN A 128 24.70 -8.36 6.35
C ASN A 128 23.60 -9.17 7.06
N ILE A 129 22.33 -8.94 6.71
CA ILE A 129 21.21 -9.77 7.20
C ILE A 129 21.34 -11.20 6.70
N ARG A 130 21.58 -11.40 5.40
CA ARG A 130 21.74 -12.72 4.79
C ARG A 130 22.88 -13.52 5.41
N ASN A 131 24.03 -12.88 5.61
CA ASN A 131 25.20 -13.53 6.22
C ASN A 131 24.91 -14.04 7.64
N LYS A 132 24.04 -13.37 8.39
CA LYS A 132 23.58 -13.83 9.72
C LYS A 132 22.60 -14.99 9.66
N ARG A 133 21.95 -15.21 8.51
CA ARG A 133 20.99 -16.30 8.26
C ARG A 133 21.62 -17.49 7.53
N LEU A 134 22.92 -17.46 7.24
CA LEU A 134 23.64 -18.62 6.73
C LEU A 134 23.70 -19.70 7.81
N ASN A 135 23.11 -20.85 7.52
CA ASN A 135 23.14 -21.99 8.42
C ASN A 135 24.39 -22.85 8.18
N SER A 136 24.59 -23.85 9.04
CA SER A 136 25.75 -24.76 9.00
C SER A 136 25.88 -25.56 7.71
N GLU A 137 24.80 -25.66 6.93
CA GLU A 137 24.73 -26.38 5.65
C GLU A 137 25.00 -25.46 4.45
N GLY A 138 25.21 -24.16 4.70
CA GLY A 138 25.44 -23.16 3.66
C GLY A 138 24.17 -22.63 3.01
N GLU A 139 23.00 -22.99 3.52
CA GLU A 139 21.71 -22.46 3.07
C GLU A 139 21.33 -21.19 3.84
N VAL A 140 20.49 -20.35 3.24
CA VAL A 140 19.99 -19.12 3.88
C VAL A 140 18.62 -19.41 4.50
N ASP A 141 18.56 -19.34 5.82
CA ASP A 141 17.30 -19.49 6.54
C ASP A 141 16.32 -18.36 6.22
N MET A 142 15.01 -18.65 6.31
CA MET A 142 13.94 -17.65 6.14
C MET A 142 14.16 -16.44 7.07
N ILE A 143 13.87 -15.25 6.57
CA ILE A 143 13.94 -14.03 7.38
C ILE A 143 12.95 -14.06 8.54
N THR A 144 13.32 -13.39 9.63
CA THR A 144 12.53 -13.30 10.85
C THR A 144 11.98 -11.89 11.06
N TRP A 145 11.09 -11.74 12.06
CA TRP A 145 10.62 -10.43 12.49
C TRP A 145 11.75 -9.52 13.02
N GLU A 146 12.78 -10.10 13.65
CA GLU A 146 13.93 -9.35 14.13
C GLU A 146 14.79 -8.84 12.98
N ASP A 147 14.94 -9.63 11.91
CA ASP A 147 15.63 -9.20 10.70
C ASP A 147 14.91 -8.00 10.07
N TYR A 148 13.58 -8.05 9.93
CA TYR A 148 12.77 -6.92 9.45
C TYR A 148 12.98 -5.66 10.30
N LYS A 149 12.94 -5.77 11.64
CA LYS A 149 13.18 -4.62 12.52
C LYS A 149 14.59 -4.05 12.41
N SER A 150 15.56 -4.84 11.93
CA SER A 150 16.93 -4.39 11.72
C SER A 150 17.15 -3.65 10.38
N MET A 151 16.18 -3.67 9.46
CA MET A 151 16.25 -3.04 8.12
C MET A 151 16.10 -1.51 8.16
N SER A 152 16.93 -0.84 8.96
CA SER A 152 16.84 0.59 9.25
C SER A 152 17.00 1.48 8.01
N PHE A 153 17.95 1.18 7.14
CA PHE A 153 18.21 1.93 5.92
C PHE A 153 17.14 1.63 4.87
N THR A 154 16.66 0.39 4.78
CA THR A 154 15.47 0.04 3.98
C THR A 154 14.26 0.90 4.39
N GLN A 155 14.04 1.13 5.69
CA GLN A 155 12.97 2.04 6.12
C GLN A 155 13.19 3.49 5.64
N ASN A 156 14.44 3.96 5.56
CA ASN A 156 14.76 5.27 5.00
C ASN A 156 14.45 5.33 3.48
N VAL A 157 14.79 4.28 2.74
CA VAL A 157 14.48 4.14 1.31
C VAL A 157 12.97 4.15 1.08
N ILE A 158 12.22 3.39 1.89
CA ILE A 158 10.75 3.36 1.83
C ILE A 158 10.18 4.75 2.12
N ASP A 159 10.68 5.42 3.17
CA ASP A 159 10.17 6.74 3.55
C ASP A 159 10.44 7.79 2.48
N GLU A 160 11.64 7.77 1.88
CA GLU A 160 11.99 8.69 0.81
C GLU A 160 11.22 8.40 -0.49
N THR A 161 10.98 7.12 -0.78
CA THR A 161 10.14 6.72 -1.92
C THR A 161 8.71 7.22 -1.76
N LEU A 162 8.14 7.10 -0.55
CA LEU A 162 6.78 7.56 -0.26
C LEU A 162 6.68 9.09 -0.31
N ARG A 163 7.68 9.80 0.22
CA ARG A 163 7.77 11.26 0.18
C ARG A 163 7.83 11.78 -1.27
N LEU A 164 8.76 11.25 -2.06
CA LEU A 164 9.01 11.77 -3.40
C LEU A 164 8.02 11.24 -4.44
N GLY A 165 7.65 9.95 -4.33
CA GLY A 165 6.80 9.26 -5.29
C GLY A 165 5.33 9.68 -5.26
N GLY A 166 4.85 10.27 -4.17
CA GLY A 166 3.49 10.83 -4.11
C GLY A 166 2.38 9.80 -4.39
N ILE A 167 2.45 8.61 -3.78
CA ILE A 167 1.50 7.51 -4.05
C ILE A 167 0.04 7.92 -3.78
N ALA A 168 -0.18 8.66 -2.69
CA ALA A 168 -1.44 9.33 -2.40
C ALA A 168 -1.24 10.85 -2.50
N ILE A 169 -1.44 11.39 -3.70
CA ILE A 169 -1.17 12.81 -4.02
C ILE A 169 -2.10 13.74 -3.23
N TRP A 170 -3.39 13.43 -3.24
CA TRP A 170 -4.42 14.25 -2.61
C TRP A 170 -5.53 13.38 -2.03
N LEU A 171 -6.27 13.95 -1.09
CA LEU A 171 -7.50 13.36 -0.57
C LEU A 171 -8.66 14.33 -0.83
N MET A 172 -9.88 13.83 -0.83
CA MET A 172 -11.07 14.68 -0.92
C MET A 172 -11.84 14.66 0.40
N ARG A 173 -12.29 15.83 0.84
CA ARG A 173 -13.14 16.04 2.02
C ARG A 173 -14.27 16.99 1.66
N GLU A 174 -15.36 16.93 2.42
CA GLU A 174 -16.48 17.86 2.30
C GLU A 174 -16.64 18.58 3.64
N ALA A 175 -16.68 19.90 3.63
CA ALA A 175 -16.92 20.70 4.83
C ALA A 175 -18.36 20.46 5.31
N LYS A 176 -18.53 19.95 6.53
CA LYS A 176 -19.86 19.66 7.10
C LYS A 176 -20.51 20.85 7.80
N GLU A 177 -19.71 21.89 8.03
CA GLU A 177 -20.06 23.19 8.59
C GLU A 177 -19.14 24.24 7.97
N ASP A 178 -19.42 25.52 8.22
CA ASP A 178 -18.51 26.60 7.84
C ASP A 178 -17.25 26.49 8.70
N VAL A 179 -16.08 26.48 8.06
CA VAL A 179 -14.78 26.34 8.74
C VAL A 179 -13.96 27.60 8.53
N GLU A 180 -13.60 28.26 9.63
CA GLU A 180 -12.60 29.32 9.62
C GLU A 180 -11.19 28.70 9.62
N TYR A 181 -10.40 29.03 8.60
CA TYR A 181 -9.01 28.56 8.48
C TYR A 181 -8.13 29.72 8.01
N GLN A 182 -7.24 30.19 8.91
CA GLN A 182 -6.48 31.42 8.70
C GLN A 182 -7.43 32.58 8.35
N ASP A 183 -7.16 33.29 7.25
CA ASP A 183 -7.96 34.42 6.78
C ASP A 183 -9.12 34.00 5.85
N TYR A 184 -9.41 32.70 5.75
CA TYR A 184 -10.43 32.14 4.86
C TYR A 184 -11.59 31.53 5.65
N VAL A 185 -12.79 31.65 5.07
CA VAL A 185 -13.96 30.86 5.45
C VAL A 185 -14.19 29.83 4.36
N ILE A 186 -14.19 28.55 4.72
CA ILE A 186 -14.55 27.44 3.86
C ILE A 186 -16.04 27.14 4.11
N PRO A 187 -16.95 27.46 3.18
CA PRO A 187 -18.37 27.26 3.41
C PRO A 187 -18.75 25.79 3.49
N LYS A 188 -19.77 25.49 4.29
CA LYS A 188 -20.42 24.18 4.34
C LYS A 188 -20.80 23.67 2.96
N GLY A 189 -20.53 22.39 2.70
CA GLY A 189 -20.77 21.73 1.42
C GLY A 189 -19.62 21.88 0.42
N SER A 190 -18.62 22.71 0.71
CA SER A 190 -17.44 22.84 -0.15
C SER A 190 -16.58 21.58 -0.09
N PHE A 191 -16.07 21.15 -1.24
CA PHE A 191 -15.03 20.13 -1.30
C PHE A 191 -13.66 20.77 -0.99
N VAL A 192 -12.94 20.14 -0.05
CA VAL A 192 -11.58 20.51 0.32
C VAL A 192 -10.64 19.39 -0.12
N VAL A 193 -9.59 19.74 -0.85
CA VAL A 193 -8.63 18.80 -1.41
C VAL A 193 -7.25 19.06 -0.78
N PRO A 194 -6.91 18.44 0.36
CA PRO A 194 -5.55 18.49 0.88
C PRO A 194 -4.60 17.73 -0.04
N PHE A 195 -3.61 18.44 -0.58
CA PHE A 195 -2.50 17.88 -1.34
C PHE A 195 -1.42 17.39 -0.39
N LEU A 196 -1.41 16.09 -0.10
CA LEU A 196 -0.46 15.47 0.83
C LEU A 196 0.98 15.55 0.31
N SER A 197 1.16 15.47 -1.01
CA SER A 197 2.48 15.53 -1.64
C SER A 197 3.07 16.94 -1.72
N ALA A 198 2.28 18.00 -1.47
CA ALA A 198 2.77 19.37 -1.59
C ALA A 198 3.86 19.67 -0.55
N VAL A 199 3.57 19.37 0.74
CA VAL A 199 4.54 19.55 1.83
C VAL A 199 5.77 18.65 1.68
N HIS A 200 5.60 17.48 1.04
CA HIS A 200 6.71 16.57 0.76
C HIS A 200 7.74 17.17 -0.18
N GLN A 201 7.32 18.01 -1.13
CA GLN A 201 8.18 18.58 -2.17
C GLN A 201 8.56 20.05 -1.91
N ASP A 202 8.20 20.60 -0.75
CA ASP A 202 8.46 21.98 -0.39
C ASP A 202 9.89 22.15 0.16
N GLU A 203 10.70 22.96 -0.54
CA GLU A 203 12.10 23.24 -0.19
C GLU A 203 12.28 23.97 1.14
N SER A 204 11.24 24.64 1.66
CA SER A 204 11.28 25.24 2.98
C SER A 204 11.29 24.19 4.10
N PHE A 205 10.78 22.98 3.83
CA PHE A 205 10.77 21.85 4.76
C PHE A 205 11.81 20.79 4.42
N TYR A 206 12.12 20.56 3.14
CA TYR A 206 13.06 19.54 2.70
C TYR A 206 14.13 20.15 1.80
N GLU A 207 15.37 20.24 2.29
CA GLU A 207 16.51 20.59 1.42
C GLU A 207 16.62 19.59 0.27
N GLU A 208 16.81 20.12 -0.94
CA GLU A 208 16.79 19.35 -2.20
C GLU A 208 15.54 18.47 -2.31
N ALA A 209 14.35 19.05 -2.09
CA ALA A 209 13.10 18.31 -1.93
C ALA A 209 12.78 17.36 -3.10
N VAL A 210 13.19 17.69 -4.32
CA VAL A 210 12.94 16.86 -5.51
C VAL A 210 14.01 15.79 -5.75
N ILE A 211 15.07 15.76 -4.94
CA ILE A 211 16.14 14.76 -5.03
C ILE A 211 15.82 13.60 -4.10
N PHE A 212 15.97 12.39 -4.64
CA PHE A 212 15.87 11.16 -3.86
C PHE A 212 17.10 11.01 -2.96
N ASN A 213 16.93 11.24 -1.66
CA ASN A 213 17.99 11.14 -0.67
C ASN A 213 17.51 10.42 0.59
N PRO A 214 17.61 9.07 0.68
CA PRO A 214 17.23 8.32 1.88
C PRO A 214 17.99 8.75 3.13
N CYS A 215 19.24 9.23 2.99
CA CYS A 215 20.05 9.70 4.11
C CYS A 215 19.45 10.93 4.81
N ARG A 216 18.51 11.65 4.18
CA ARG A 216 17.80 12.76 4.84
C ARG A 216 17.11 12.34 6.14
N TRP A 217 16.70 11.08 6.23
CA TRP A 217 16.02 10.51 7.40
C TRP A 217 16.96 10.12 8.53
N VAL A 218 18.27 10.21 8.30
CA VAL A 218 19.31 10.07 9.35
C VAL A 218 19.60 11.44 9.98
N ASP A 219 19.45 12.54 9.23
CA ASP A 219 19.67 13.89 9.73
C ASP A 219 18.73 14.18 10.92
N PRO A 220 19.28 14.54 12.11
CA PRO A 220 18.50 14.97 13.27
C PRO A 220 17.43 16.03 12.95
N LYS A 221 17.67 16.92 11.99
CA LYS A 221 16.74 17.99 11.58
C LYS A 221 15.43 17.47 10.99
N ASN A 222 15.40 16.23 10.51
CA ASN A 222 14.22 15.63 9.87
C ASN A 222 13.53 14.58 10.75
N GLN A 223 14.06 14.27 11.94
CA GLN A 223 13.49 13.24 12.82
C GLN A 223 12.06 13.60 13.25
N ASP A 224 11.82 14.85 13.65
CA ASP A 224 10.49 15.32 14.04
C ASP A 224 9.50 15.32 12.86
N LYS A 225 10.01 15.46 11.63
CA LYS A 225 9.20 15.43 10.41
C LYS A 225 8.81 14.00 10.03
N ARG A 226 9.66 13.00 10.29
CA ARG A 226 9.52 11.62 9.79
C ARG A 226 8.36 10.83 10.40
N ASN A 227 7.81 11.26 11.54
CA ASN A 227 6.74 10.51 12.18
C ASN A 227 5.43 10.58 11.39
N TRP A 228 5.22 9.66 10.46
CA TRP A 228 4.08 9.64 9.54
C TRP A 228 2.71 9.49 10.22
N ARG A 229 2.67 9.20 11.52
CA ARG A 229 1.42 9.04 12.29
C ARG A 229 0.85 10.35 12.78
N ASN A 230 1.69 11.36 13.01
CA ASN A 230 1.29 12.63 13.63
C ASN A 230 1.98 13.87 13.05
N SER A 231 3.00 13.72 12.21
CA SER A 231 3.71 14.82 11.58
C SER A 231 2.87 15.47 10.47
N PRO A 232 2.74 16.80 10.44
CA PRO A 232 2.13 17.51 9.31
C PRO A 232 3.08 17.60 8.10
N TYR A 233 4.38 17.32 8.28
CA TYR A 233 5.40 17.47 7.23
C TYR A 233 5.58 16.21 6.39
N TYR A 234 5.11 15.07 6.89
CA TYR A 234 5.24 13.78 6.22
C TYR A 234 4.00 12.93 6.46
N SER A 235 3.00 13.06 5.58
CA SER A 235 1.74 12.31 5.67
C SER A 235 1.49 11.36 4.48
N PRO A 236 2.40 10.41 4.15
CA PRO A 236 2.23 9.50 3.01
C PRO A 236 1.03 8.54 3.15
N PHE A 237 0.56 8.34 4.38
CA PHE A 237 -0.56 7.46 4.73
C PHE A 237 -1.82 8.23 5.15
N GLY A 238 -1.87 9.54 4.88
CA GLY A 238 -2.90 10.43 5.39
C GLY A 238 -2.74 10.71 6.89
N GLY A 239 -3.86 10.91 7.59
CA GLY A 239 -3.85 11.25 9.02
C GLY A 239 -5.23 11.23 9.66
N GLY A 240 -5.26 11.42 10.98
CA GLY A 240 -6.47 11.45 11.79
C GLY A 240 -7.22 10.11 11.80
N ALA A 241 -8.55 10.16 11.92
CA ALA A 241 -9.41 8.96 12.02
C ALA A 241 -9.42 8.07 10.77
N ARG A 242 -8.85 8.54 9.65
CA ARG A 242 -8.73 7.81 8.38
C ARG A 242 -7.27 7.56 8.00
N LEU A 243 -6.36 7.53 8.98
CA LEU A 243 -4.99 7.07 8.78
C LEU A 243 -5.01 5.66 8.16
N CYS A 244 -4.17 5.42 7.16
CA CYS A 244 -4.17 4.15 6.43
C CYS A 244 -4.03 2.94 7.38
N PRO A 245 -5.02 2.03 7.43
CA PRO A 245 -4.94 0.84 8.29
C PRO A 245 -3.90 -0.17 7.79
N GLY A 246 -3.54 -0.10 6.50
CA GLY A 246 -2.57 -0.99 5.86
C GLY A 246 -1.12 -0.50 5.88
N ALA A 247 -0.81 0.64 6.52
CA ALA A 247 0.51 1.28 6.45
C ALA A 247 1.65 0.32 6.85
N GLU A 248 1.53 -0.36 7.98
CA GLU A 248 2.56 -1.29 8.46
C GLU A 248 2.70 -2.52 7.56
N LEU A 249 1.57 -3.06 7.06
CA LEU A 249 1.60 -4.19 6.12
C LEU A 249 2.28 -3.79 4.81
N ALA A 250 1.99 -2.60 4.28
CA ALA A 250 2.62 -2.09 3.07
C ALA A 250 4.13 -1.94 3.26
N ARG A 251 4.57 -1.31 4.37
CA ARG A 251 5.99 -1.16 4.70
C ARG A 251 6.71 -2.51 4.83
N LEU A 252 6.08 -3.49 5.47
CA LEU A 252 6.60 -4.85 5.55
C LEU A 252 6.76 -5.45 4.16
N GLN A 253 5.70 -5.47 3.35
CA GLN A 253 5.74 -6.04 2.00
C GLN A 253 6.81 -5.40 1.12
N ILE A 254 6.95 -4.07 1.16
CA ILE A 254 7.97 -3.34 0.39
C ILE A 254 9.38 -3.69 0.90
N ALA A 255 9.60 -3.75 2.21
CA ALA A 255 10.90 -4.11 2.77
C ALA A 255 11.31 -5.55 2.39
N LEU A 256 10.37 -6.49 2.46
CA LEU A 256 10.63 -7.88 2.05
C LEU A 256 10.93 -7.98 0.56
N PHE A 257 10.17 -7.26 -0.27
CA PHE A 257 10.43 -7.20 -1.70
C PHE A 257 11.82 -6.67 -1.99
N LEU A 258 12.21 -5.53 -1.40
CA LEU A 258 13.54 -4.95 -1.60
C LEU A 258 14.64 -5.90 -1.15
N HIS A 259 14.48 -6.57 0.00
CA HIS A 259 15.44 -7.55 0.51
C HIS A 259 15.74 -8.66 -0.52
N TYR A 260 14.71 -9.30 -1.07
CA TYR A 260 14.89 -10.38 -2.03
C TYR A 260 15.28 -9.88 -3.43
N PHE A 261 14.84 -8.69 -3.81
CA PHE A 261 15.14 -8.09 -5.11
C PHE A 261 16.65 -7.79 -5.25
N VAL A 262 17.24 -7.13 -4.24
CA VAL A 262 18.67 -6.77 -4.28
C VAL A 262 19.60 -7.96 -4.05
N ASP A 263 19.12 -9.04 -3.42
CA ASP A 263 19.88 -10.29 -3.27
C ASP A 263 19.98 -11.09 -4.60
N SER A 264 19.03 -10.87 -5.51
CA SER A 264 18.97 -11.57 -6.80
C SER A 264 19.80 -10.89 -7.91
N SER A 265 20.46 -9.77 -7.59
CA SER A 265 21.13 -8.86 -8.54
C SER A 265 22.66 -8.96 -8.50
#